data_AF-A0A0C9XFS5-F1
#
_entry.id   AF-A0A0C9XFS5-F1
#
_cell.length_a   1.000
_cell.length_b   1.000
_cell.length_c   1.000
_cell.angle_alpha   90.00
_cell.angle_beta   90.00
_cell.angle_gamma   90.00
#
_symmetry.space_group_name_H-M   'P 1'
#
loop_
_entity.id
_entity.type
_entity.pdbx_description
1 polymer ?
#
loop_
_entity_poly.entity_id
_entity_poly.type
_entity_poly.pdbx_seq_one_letter_code
_entity_poly.pdbx_strand_id
1 'polypeptide(L)'
;HNVENLIASVTGIEKVQHDMCPNSCVAFTGPYADREQCPLCETSRWNEEVLRGTNGRSKLPAKRFTTIPLGLQLQALYRDPDLARQMRYLYEQTQEILTEL
;
A
#
# COMPACT_ATOMS: atom_id res chain seq x y z
N HIS A 1 -1.05 -3.89 16.16
CA HIS A 1 0.19 -3.10 16.30
C HIS A 1 1.41 -4.00 16.50
N ASN A 2 1.51 -4.81 17.55
CA ASN A 2 2.71 -5.65 17.78
C ASN A 2 2.98 -6.70 16.68
N VAL A 3 1.94 -7.36 16.16
CA VAL A 3 2.10 -8.38 15.11
C VAL A 3 2.59 -7.76 13.80
N GLU A 4 2.02 -6.64 13.37
CA GLU A 4 2.42 -5.97 12.12
C GLU A 4 3.87 -5.46 12.19
N ASN A 5 4.27 -4.90 13.33
CA ASN A 5 5.64 -4.44 13.54
C ASN A 5 6.64 -5.62 13.58
N LEU A 6 6.22 -6.75 14.14
CA LEU A 6 7.02 -7.98 14.13
C LEU A 6 7.16 -8.56 12.72
N ILE A 7 6.07 -8.57 11.93
CA ILE A 7 6.13 -9.00 10.53
C ILE A 7 7.09 -8.10 9.76
N ALA A 8 7.00 -6.78 9.90
CA ALA A 8 7.89 -5.86 9.23
C ALA A 8 9.36 -6.06 9.64
N SER A 9 9.64 -6.28 10.93
CA SER A 9 11.01 -6.49 11.40
C SER A 9 11.63 -7.81 10.93
N VAL A 10 10.83 -8.88 10.87
CA VAL A 10 11.30 -10.21 10.45
C VAL A 10 11.44 -10.31 8.92
N THR A 11 10.46 -9.79 8.18
CA THR A 11 10.39 -9.96 6.72
C THR A 11 11.03 -8.80 5.95
N GLY A 12 11.16 -7.62 6.56
CA GLY A 12 11.50 -6.37 5.89
C GLY A 12 10.34 -5.78 5.05
N ILE A 13 9.14 -6.35 5.14
CA ILE A 13 7.97 -5.88 4.39
C ILE A 13 7.28 -4.77 5.19
N GLU A 14 7.62 -3.53 4.85
CA GLU A 14 7.00 -2.35 5.45
C GLU A 14 5.71 -1.96 4.71
N LYS A 15 4.67 -1.61 5.49
CA LYS A 15 3.41 -1.10 4.94
C LYS A 15 3.50 0.41 4.72
N VAL A 16 2.90 0.89 3.63
CA VAL A 16 2.74 2.31 3.35
C VAL A 16 1.29 2.69 3.59
N GLN A 17 1.05 3.82 4.25
CA GLN A 17 -0.29 4.32 4.49
C GLN A 17 -0.52 5.66 3.81
N HIS A 18 -1.68 5.79 3.20
CA HIS A 18 -2.10 6.99 2.48
C HIS A 18 -3.53 7.34 2.85
N ASP A 19 -3.82 8.62 2.90
CA ASP A 19 -5.16 9.11 3.14
C ASP A 19 -6.02 8.84 1.90
N MET A 20 -7.30 8.54 2.11
CA MET A 20 -8.26 8.40 1.02
C MET A 20 -9.62 9.00 1.36
N CYS A 21 -10.39 9.31 0.32
CA CYS A 21 -11.78 9.67 0.47
C CYS A 21 -12.59 8.48 1.02
N PRO A 22 -13.46 8.68 2.03
CA PRO A 22 -14.28 7.60 2.58
C PRO A 22 -15.33 7.07 1.60
N ASN A 23 -15.78 7.90 0.65
CA ASN A 23 -16.89 7.59 -0.27
C ASN A 23 -16.41 7.02 -1.62
N SER A 24 -15.37 7.61 -2.21
CA SER A 24 -14.88 7.23 -3.55
C SER A 24 -13.60 6.38 -3.53
N CYS A 25 -12.97 6.22 -2.35
CA CYS A 25 -11.66 5.58 -2.20
C CYS A 25 -10.51 6.28 -2.96
N VAL A 26 -10.72 7.48 -3.51
CA VAL A 26 -9.65 8.27 -4.15
C VAL A 26 -8.54 8.55 -3.14
N ALA A 27 -7.31 8.21 -3.51
CA ALA A 27 -6.12 8.45 -2.72
C ALA A 27 -5.69 9.93 -2.78
N PHE A 28 -5.38 10.51 -1.63
CA PHE A 28 -4.76 11.84 -1.54
C PHE A 28 -3.24 11.71 -1.63
N THR A 29 -2.77 11.30 -2.81
CA THR A 29 -1.35 11.10 -3.14
C THR A 29 -1.01 11.77 -4.46
N GLY A 30 0.29 11.92 -4.74
CA GLY A 30 0.76 12.50 -6.01
C GLY A 30 0.11 13.85 -6.32
N PRO A 31 -0.54 14.04 -7.49
CA PRO A 31 -1.23 15.29 -7.83
C PRO A 31 -2.35 15.72 -6.87
N TYR A 32 -2.86 14.80 -6.04
CA TYR A 32 -3.91 15.07 -5.06
C TYR A 32 -3.37 15.21 -3.63
N ALA A 33 -2.04 15.20 -3.44
CA ALA A 33 -1.41 15.22 -2.12
C ALA A 33 -1.81 16.44 -1.26
N ASP A 34 -2.01 17.60 -1.88
CA ASP A 34 -2.38 18.85 -1.17
C ASP A 34 -3.88 19.13 -1.19
N ARG A 35 -4.69 18.22 -1.74
CA ARG A 35 -6.15 18.39 -1.76
C ARG A 35 -6.74 18.08 -0.39
N GLU A 36 -7.68 18.92 0.03
CA GLU A 36 -8.44 18.73 1.27
C GLU A 36 -9.84 18.15 1.04
N GLN A 37 -10.28 18.08 -0.22
CA GLN A 37 -11.58 17.55 -0.62
C GLN A 37 -11.41 16.59 -1.78
N CYS A 38 -12.25 15.56 -1.81
CA CYS A 38 -12.25 14.58 -2.88
C CYS A 38 -12.62 15.23 -4.22
N PRO A 39 -11.85 15.01 -5.30
CA PRO A 39 -12.16 15.58 -6.61
C PRO A 39 -13.40 14.97 -7.28
N LEU A 40 -13.92 13.84 -6.77
CA LEU A 40 -15.06 13.13 -7.36
C LEU A 40 -16.38 13.36 -6.62
N CYS A 41 -16.34 13.60 -5.31
CA CYS A 41 -17.54 13.69 -4.47
C CYS A 41 -17.46 14.77 -3.40
N GLU A 42 -16.45 15.64 -3.47
CA GLU A 42 -16.24 16.83 -2.62
C GLU A 42 -16.12 16.57 -1.11
N THR A 43 -16.23 15.31 -0.69
CA THR A 43 -16.11 14.90 0.70
C THR A 43 -14.75 15.27 1.25
N SER A 44 -14.75 15.83 2.47
CA SER A 44 -13.55 16.22 3.18
C SER A 44 -12.57 15.05 3.33
N ARG A 45 -11.28 15.34 3.15
CA ARG A 45 -10.17 14.46 3.50
C ARG A 45 -10.09 14.21 5.00
N TRP A 46 -10.49 15.20 5.80
CA TRP A 46 -10.33 15.21 7.24
C TRP A 46 -11.58 14.70 7.96
N ASN A 47 -11.38 14.08 9.11
CA ASN A 47 -12.45 13.79 10.05
C ASN A 47 -13.00 15.12 10.59
N GLU A 48 -14.23 15.45 10.20
CA GLU A 48 -14.86 16.73 10.53
C GLU A 48 -15.20 16.90 12.01
N GLU A 49 -15.42 15.81 12.74
CA GLU A 49 -15.65 15.85 14.19
C GLU A 49 -14.39 16.31 14.92
N VAL A 50 -13.24 15.69 14.61
CA VAL A 50 -11.94 16.07 15.16
C VAL A 50 -11.56 17.49 14.76
N LEU A 51 -11.77 17.84 13.49
CA LEU A 51 -11.43 19.16 12.98
C LEU A 51 -12.24 20.26 13.67
N ARG A 52 -13.56 20.07 13.83
CA ARG A 52 -14.44 21.01 14.54
C ARG A 52 -14.13 21.05 16.04
N GLY A 53 -13.99 19.90 16.68
CA GLY A 53 -13.72 19.81 18.12
C GLY A 53 -12.38 20.43 18.53
N THR A 54 -11.44 20.57 17.59
CA THR A 54 -10.13 21.19 17.83
C THR A 54 -10.01 22.60 17.26
N ASN A 55 -11.10 23.21 16.77
CA ASN A 55 -11.09 24.50 16.09
C ASN A 55 -10.04 24.58 14.98
N GLY A 56 -9.92 23.53 14.18
CA GLY A 56 -8.99 23.44 13.06
C GLY A 56 -7.54 23.09 13.43
N ARG A 57 -7.22 22.90 14.72
CA ARG A 57 -5.84 22.63 15.19
C ARG A 57 -5.35 21.22 14.88
N SER A 58 -6.26 20.24 14.81
CA SER A 58 -5.91 18.85 14.51
C SER A 58 -6.58 18.39 13.21
N LYS A 59 -5.75 17.90 12.29
CA LYS A 59 -6.18 17.30 11.02
C LYS A 59 -5.91 15.81 11.05
N LEU A 60 -6.94 15.04 11.38
CA LEU A 60 -6.91 13.58 11.26
C LEU A 60 -7.62 13.20 9.96
N PRO A 61 -7.04 12.36 9.09
CA PRO A 61 -7.72 11.87 7.90
C PRO A 61 -8.99 11.10 8.25
N ALA A 62 -10.04 11.28 7.45
CA ALA A 62 -11.30 10.56 7.60
C ALA A 62 -11.13 9.05 7.35
N LYS A 63 -10.25 8.68 6.42
CA LYS A 63 -9.93 7.28 6.10
C LYS A 63 -8.51 7.16 5.54
N ARG A 64 -7.85 6.03 5.80
CA ARG A 64 -6.54 5.65 5.23
C ARG A 64 -6.59 4.28 4.58
N PHE A 65 -5.84 4.07 3.51
CA PHE A 65 -5.57 2.73 2.97
C PHE A 65 -4.15 2.33 3.30
N THR A 66 -3.96 1.03 3.38
CA THR A 66 -2.65 0.41 3.58
C THR A 66 -2.25 -0.29 2.29
N THR A 67 -1.08 0.05 1.78
CA THR A 67 -0.44 -0.64 0.65
C THR A 67 0.72 -1.47 1.20
N ILE A 68 0.74 -2.76 0.86
CA ILE A 68 1.88 -3.63 1.10
C ILE A 68 2.67 -3.70 -0.22
N PRO A 69 3.82 -3.03 -0.36
CA PRO A 69 4.51 -2.93 -1.64
C PRO A 69 4.92 -4.30 -2.17
N LEU A 70 4.53 -4.61 -3.41
CA LEU A 70 4.88 -5.88 -4.06
C LEU A 70 6.40 -6.07 -4.14
N GLY A 71 7.15 -5.00 -4.39
CA GLY A 71 8.62 -5.06 -4.47
C GLY A 71 9.26 -5.61 -3.19
N LEU A 72 8.78 -5.21 -2.02
CA LEU A 72 9.30 -5.73 -0.74
C LEU A 72 8.94 -7.20 -0.53
N GLN A 73 7.73 -7.60 -0.94
CA GLN A 73 7.30 -8.99 -0.90
C GLN A 73 8.17 -9.87 -1.80
N LEU A 74 8.42 -9.44 -3.03
CA LEU A 74 9.29 -10.15 -3.97
C LEU A 74 10.72 -10.25 -3.42
N GLN A 75 11.27 -9.14 -2.92
CA GLN A 75 12.60 -9.15 -2.28
C GLN A 75 12.68 -10.15 -1.13
N ALA A 76 11.64 -10.24 -0.28
CA ALA A 76 11.58 -11.21 0.79
C ALA A 76 11.55 -12.66 0.27
N LEU A 77 10.77 -12.94 -0.78
CA LEU A 77 10.72 -14.26 -1.42
C LEU A 77 12.07 -14.65 -2.03
N TYR A 78 12.76 -13.73 -2.70
CA TYR A 78 14.07 -13.99 -3.30
C TYR A 78 15.22 -14.16 -2.29
N ARG A 79 15.02 -13.79 -1.01
CA ARG A 79 16.02 -14.04 0.05
C ARG A 79 16.09 -15.50 0.46
N ASP A 80 15.03 -16.27 0.24
CA ASP A 80 14.99 -17.70 0.51
C ASP A 80 15.44 -18.47 -0.75
N PRO A 81 16.48 -19.33 -0.67
CA PRO A 81 16.99 -20.05 -1.84
C PRO A 81 15.98 -21.00 -2.51
N ASP A 82 15.07 -21.59 -1.74
CA ASP A 82 14.06 -22.51 -2.27
C ASP A 82 12.95 -21.74 -2.97
N LEU A 83 12.47 -20.65 -2.36
CA LEU A 83 11.48 -19.77 -2.99
C LEU A 83 12.06 -19.06 -4.21
N ALA A 84 13.32 -18.60 -4.16
CA ALA A 84 14.01 -18.01 -5.30
C ALA A 84 14.09 -18.98 -6.50
N ARG A 85 14.28 -20.28 -6.23
CA ARG A 85 14.22 -21.33 -7.26
C ARG A 85 12.80 -21.48 -7.82
N GLN A 86 11.79 -21.55 -6.95
CA GLN A 86 10.38 -21.65 -7.37
C GLN A 86 9.94 -20.45 -8.21
N MET A 87 10.44 -19.25 -7.92
CA MET A 87 10.15 -18.02 -8.69
C MET A 87 10.63 -18.08 -10.14
N ARG A 88 11.48 -19.04 -10.52
CA ARG A 88 11.95 -19.25 -11.90
C ARG A 88 10.98 -20.09 -12.74
N TYR A 89 9.94 -20.67 -12.15
CA TYR A 89 9.03 -21.60 -12.82
C TYR A 89 8.55 -21.09 -14.19
N LEU A 90 8.00 -19.88 -14.25
CA LEU A 90 7.48 -19.31 -15.51
C LEU A 90 8.58 -19.22 -16.59
N TYR A 91 9.78 -18.77 -16.21
CA TYR A 91 10.91 -18.67 -17.13
C TYR A 91 11.31 -20.06 -17.65
N GLU A 92 11.46 -21.03 -16.75
CA GLU A 92 11.88 -22.39 -17.10
C GLU A 92 10.88 -23.08 -18.02
N GLN A 93 9.58 -23.04 -17.68
CA GLN A 93 8.53 -23.59 -18.53
C GLN A 93 8.44 -22.90 -19.90
N THR A 94 8.67 -21.58 -19.95
CA THR A 94 8.71 -20.86 -21.24
C THR A 94 9.88 -21.33 -22.11
N GLN A 95 11.07 -21.54 -21.52
CA GLN A 95 12.23 -22.03 -22.27
C GLN A 95 12.04 -23.47 -22.76
N GLU A 96 11.42 -24.33 -21.97
CA GLU A 96 11.06 -25.70 -22.38
C GLU A 96 10.16 -25.68 -23.62
N ILE A 97 9.05 -24.94 -23.59
CA ILE A 97 8.12 -24.83 -24.72
C ILE A 97 8.82 -24.26 -25.97
N LEU A 98 9.66 -23.23 -25.81
CA LEU A 98 10.39 -22.64 -26.95
C LEU A 98 11.41 -23.60 -27.58
N THR A 99 11.93 -24.57 -26.83
CA THR A 99 12.85 -25.58 -27.33
C THR A 99 12.13 -26.68 -28.12
N GLU A 100 10.83 -26.86 -27.87
CA GLU A 100 9.97 -27.83 -28.56
C GLU A 100 9.34 -27.31 -29.86
N LEU A 101 9.48 -26.01 -30.16
CA LEU A 101 9.04 -25.34 -31.39
C LEU A 101 10.14 -25.31 -32.46
#